data_AF-A0A960KRI8-F1
#
_entry.id   AF-A0A960KRI8-F1
#
_cell.length_a   1.000
_cell.length_b   1.000
_cell.length_c   1.000
_cell.angle_alpha   90.00
_cell.angle_beta   90.00
_cell.angle_gamma   90.00
#
_symmetry.space_group_name_H-M   'P 1'
#
loop_
_entity.id
_entity.type
_entity.pdbx_description
1 polymer ?
#
loop_
_entity_poly.entity_id
_entity_poly.type
_entity_poly.pdbx_seq_one_letter_code
_entity_poly.pdbx_strand_id
1 'polypeptide(L)' 'MASALVLLALTNGLRAAGPACEIVDFQFRAPDGATQISVAGSFNQWDPAAAPMELGDDGLWHTSLCLAPG' A
#
# COMPACT_ATOMS: atom_id res chain seq x y z
N MET A 1 10.24 -20.58 -39.77
CA MET A 1 9.45 -19.46 -40.33
C MET A 1 8.48 -18.98 -39.27
N ALA A 2 8.75 -17.82 -38.65
CA ALA A 2 7.78 -16.94 -38.00
C ALA A 2 8.57 -15.73 -37.46
N SER A 3 8.79 -14.74 -38.32
CA SER A 3 9.28 -13.42 -37.90
C SER A 3 8.12 -12.65 -37.32
N ALA A 4 8.23 -12.20 -36.07
CA ALA A 4 7.33 -11.20 -35.51
C ALA A 4 8.03 -9.84 -35.53
N LEU A 5 7.73 -9.05 -36.55
CA LEU A 5 8.02 -7.63 -36.60
C LEU A 5 6.84 -6.92 -35.94
N VAL A 6 7.00 -6.41 -34.71
CA VAL A 6 5.99 -5.54 -34.09
C VAL A 6 6.49 -4.10 -34.18
N LEU A 7 5.68 -3.29 -34.86
CA LEU A 7 5.86 -1.88 -35.17
C LEU A 7 6.33 -1.03 -33.97
N LEU A 8 7.27 -0.12 -34.25
CA LEU A 8 7.56 1.04 -33.43
C LEU A 8 6.28 1.89 -33.24
N ALA A 9 5.73 1.89 -32.04
CA ALA A 9 4.70 2.86 -31.64
C ALA A 9 5.37 4.21 -31.34
N LEU A 10 5.34 5.12 -32.30
CA LEU A 10 5.55 6.55 -32.09
C LEU A 10 4.35 7.14 -31.34
N THR A 11 4.50 7.41 -30.03
CA THR A 11 3.91 8.59 -29.35
C THR A 11 4.53 8.71 -27.95
N ASN A 12 5.52 9.58 -27.80
CA ASN A 12 5.77 10.25 -26.52
C ASN A 12 4.47 10.94 -26.09
N GLY A 13 3.86 10.54 -24.96
CA GLY A 13 2.74 11.32 -24.42
C GLY A 13 1.91 10.71 -23.30
N LEU A 14 1.72 9.38 -23.24
CA LEU A 14 1.08 8.76 -22.07
C LEU A 14 2.16 8.19 -21.17
N ARG A 15 2.79 9.05 -20.36
CA ARG A 15 3.27 8.54 -19.07
C ARG A 15 2.01 8.12 -18.34
N ALA A 16 1.79 6.82 -18.20
CA ALA A 16 0.81 6.30 -17.25
C ALA A 16 1.02 7.11 -15.97
N ALA A 17 0.00 7.85 -15.55
CA ALA A 17 -0.01 8.39 -14.20
C ALA A 17 0.35 7.21 -13.31
N GLY A 18 1.37 7.36 -12.46
CA GLY A 18 1.68 6.33 -11.46
C GLY A 18 0.38 5.95 -10.74
N PRO A 19 0.28 4.73 -10.17
CA PRO A 19 -0.95 4.31 -9.55
C PRO A 19 -1.39 5.40 -8.55
N ALA A 20 -2.65 5.81 -8.64
CA ALA A 20 -3.20 6.95 -7.88
C ALA A 20 -3.04 6.75 -6.37
N CYS A 21 -2.88 5.49 -5.95
CA CYS A 21 -2.26 5.15 -4.69
C CYS A 21 -1.41 3.87 -4.85
N GLU A 22 -0.45 3.71 -3.95
CA GLU A 22 0.32 2.50 -3.75
C GLU A 22 -0.21 1.78 -2.51
N ILE A 23 -0.35 0.45 -2.60
CA ILE A 23 -0.70 -0.37 -1.42
C ILE A 23 0.57 -0.57 -0.59
N VAL A 24 0.51 -0.14 0.67
CA VAL A 24 1.59 -0.27 1.64
C VAL A 24 1.14 -1.18 2.76
N ASP A 25 1.91 -2.24 3.00
CA ASP A 25 1.69 -3.17 4.10
C ASP A 25 2.42 -2.68 5.36
N PHE A 26 1.66 -2.49 6.44
CA PHE A 26 2.18 -2.17 7.75
C PHE A 26 2.18 -3.43 8.61
N GLN A 27 3.29 -3.67 9.31
CA GLN A 27 3.43 -4.77 10.26
C GLN A 27 4.05 -4.26 11.55
N PHE A 28 3.53 -4.72 12.69
CA PHE A 28 4.04 -4.32 14.00
C PHE A 28 3.96 -5.46 15.02
N ARG A 29 5.06 -5.73 15.71
CA ARG A 29 5.08 -6.64 16.85
C ARG A 29 4.85 -5.85 18.13
N ALA A 30 3.74 -6.15 18.79
CA ALA A 30 3.38 -5.47 20.03
C ALA A 30 3.89 -6.21 21.26
N PRO A 31 4.13 -5.50 22.38
CA PRO A 31 4.33 -6.14 23.67
C PRO A 31 3.06 -6.85 24.15
N ASP A 32 3.24 -7.80 25.07
CA ASP A 32 2.14 -8.60 25.63
C ASP A 32 1.05 -7.73 26.25
N GLY A 33 -0.21 -8.10 26.01
CA GLY A 33 -1.39 -7.41 26.55
C GLY A 33 -1.90 -6.24 25.72
N ALA A 34 -1.31 -5.94 24.56
CA ALA A 34 -1.89 -5.01 23.59
C ALA A 34 -3.23 -5.56 23.06
N THR A 35 -4.29 -4.76 23.14
CA THR A 35 -5.65 -5.15 22.72
C THR A 35 -6.12 -4.46 21.43
N GLN A 36 -5.47 -3.35 21.06
CA GLN A 36 -5.78 -2.59 19.85
C GLN A 36 -4.53 -1.84 19.39
N ILE A 37 -4.30 -1.85 18.07
CA ILE A 37 -3.22 -1.11 17.41
C ILE A 37 -3.79 -0.47 16.16
N SER A 38 -3.36 0.74 15.85
CA SER A 38 -3.78 1.49 14.67
C SER A 38 -2.60 2.23 14.06
N VAL A 39 -2.67 2.47 12.75
CA VAL A 39 -1.72 3.34 12.05
C VAL A 39 -2.31 4.75 12.00
N ALA A 40 -1.63 5.73 12.58
CA ALA A 40 -2.04 7.14 12.54
C ALA A 40 -0.94 7.98 11.88
N GLY A 41 -1.34 8.86 10.97
CA GLY A 41 -0.43 9.75 10.25
C GLY A 41 -1.17 10.88 9.54
N SER A 42 -0.44 11.74 8.83
CA SER A 42 -1.04 12.87 8.10
C SER A 42 -2.10 12.43 7.07
N PHE A 43 -1.92 11.26 6.45
CA PHE A 43 -2.84 10.70 5.45
C PHE A 43 -4.23 10.38 6.01
N ASN A 44 -4.36 10.16 7.33
CA ASN A 44 -5.65 9.94 8.00
C ASN A 44 -5.91 10.95 9.12
N GLN A 45 -5.32 12.15 9.02
CA GLN A 45 -5.48 13.24 10.01
C GLN A 45 -5.13 12.84 11.44
N TRP A 46 -4.25 11.84 11.60
CA TRP A 46 -3.91 11.25 12.89
C TRP A 46 -5.10 10.63 13.63
N ASP A 47 -6.16 10.22 12.92
CA ASP A 47 -7.30 9.53 13.50
C ASP A 47 -6.99 8.02 13.71
N PRO A 48 -6.85 7.55 14.97
CA PRO A 48 -6.57 6.14 15.25
C PRO A 48 -7.75 5.21 14.92
N ALA A 49 -8.97 5.73 14.80
CA ALA A 49 -10.13 4.92 14.42
C ALA A 49 -10.16 4.63 12.90
N ALA A 50 -9.43 5.41 12.09
CA ALA A 50 -9.47 5.33 10.65
C ALA A 50 -8.67 4.15 10.06
N ALA A 51 -7.70 3.60 10.80
CA ALA A 51 -6.87 2.49 10.32
C ALA A 51 -6.43 1.55 11.45
N PRO A 52 -7.37 0.77 12.04
CA PRO A 52 -7.04 -0.29 12.97
C PRO A 52 -6.25 -1.41 12.27
N MET A 53 -5.41 -2.09 13.03
CA MET A 53 -4.65 -3.26 12.61
C MET A 53 -5.31 -4.54 13.13
N GLU A 54 -5.14 -5.62 12.40
CA GLU A 54 -5.60 -6.96 12.78
C GLU A 54 -4.42 -7.77 13.33
N LEU A 55 -4.66 -8.61 14.34
CA LEU A 55 -3.65 -9.52 14.86
C LEU A 55 -3.65 -10.80 14.02
N GLY A 56 -2.52 -11.08 13.37
CA GLY A 56 -2.29 -12.29 12.61
C GLY A 56 -1.85 -13.48 13.47
N ASP A 57 -1.96 -14.68 12.90
CA ASP A 57 -1.58 -15.95 13.56
C ASP A 57 -0.06 -16.05 13.86
N ASP A 58 0.75 -15.21 13.22
CA ASP A 58 2.19 -15.07 13.44
C ASP A 58 2.55 -14.14 14.61
N GLY A 59 1.54 -13.60 15.29
CA GLY A 59 1.67 -12.65 16.39
C GLY A 59 2.11 -11.26 15.94
N LEU A 60 1.95 -10.92 14.65
CA LEU A 60 2.14 -9.57 14.14
C LEU A 60 0.79 -8.89 13.92
N TRP A 61 0.74 -7.61 14.22
CA TRP A 61 -0.36 -6.75 13.82
C TRP A 61 -0.14 -6.30 12.39
N HIS A 62 -1.16 -6.39 11.54
CA HIS A 62 -1.06 -6.05 10.12
C HIS A 62 -2.22 -5.17 9.64
N THR A 63 -1.94 -4.31 8.66
CA THR A 63 -2.97 -3.60 7.86
C THR A 63 -2.36 -3.17 6.53
N SER A 64 -3.18 -3.05 5.49
CA SER A 64 -2.75 -2.61 4.16
C SER A 64 -3.48 -1.33 3.80
N LEU A 65 -2.73 -0.27 3.51
CA LEU A 65 -3.28 1.05 3.21
C LEU A 65 -2.93 1.50 1.80
N CYS A 66 -3.91 2.10 1.15
CA CYS A 66 -3.79 2.75 -0.15
C CYS A 66 -3.32 4.20 0.06
N LEU A 67 -2.05 4.49 -0.21
CA LEU A 67 -1.43 5.81 0.04
C LEU A 67 -0.98 6.48 -1.26
N ALA A 68 -1.13 7.80 -1.36
CA ALA A 68 -0.59 8.54 -2.50
C ALA A 68 0.95 8.49 -2.50
N PRO A 69 1.59 8.46 -3.68
CA PRO A 69 3.04 8.62 -3.79
C PRO A 69 3.50 9.95 -3.16
N GLY A 70 4.67 9.93 -2.53
CA GLY A 70 5.29 11.08 -1.85
C GLY A 70 6.09 12.01 -2.75
#